data_AF-A0A9W8GRA6-F1
#
_entry.id   AF-A0A9W8GRA6-F1
#
_cell.length_a   1.000
_cell.length_b   1.000
_cell.length_c   1.000
_cell.angle_alpha   90.00
_cell.angle_beta   90.00
_cell.angle_gamma   90.00
#
_symmetry.space_group_name_H-M   'P 1'
#
loop_
_entity.id
_entity.type
_entity.pdbx_description
1 polymer ?
#
loop_
_entity_poly.entity_id
_entity_poly.type
_entity_poly.pdbx_seq_one_letter_code
_entity_poly.pdbx_strand_id
1 'polypeptide(L)'
;LALINYGLQFLGKRGYTKIQTPYFMCRDMMAKTAQLSQYDEELYKISGDGDSYDKYLIATSEKPISAFHSSEWFEKSSEQLPLKYAGYSTCFHKEAGAHGK
;
A
#
# COMPACT_ATOMS: atom_id res chain seq x y z
N LEU A 1 -3.43 -1.89 20.26
CA LEU A 1 -3.18 -0.49 19.82
C LEU A 1 -1.86 0.10 20.31
N ALA A 2 -1.34 -0.23 21.50
CA ALA A 2 -0.12 0.38 22.05
C ALA A 2 1.11 0.31 21.11
N LEU A 3 1.39 -0.86 20.51
CA LEU A 3 2.50 -1.03 19.57
C LEU A 3 2.36 -0.18 18.31
N ILE A 4 1.15 -0.10 17.74
CA ILE A 4 0.84 0.73 16.58
C ILE A 4 1.11 2.20 16.90
N ASN A 5 0.59 2.67 18.03
CA ASN A 5 0.78 4.05 18.47
C ASN A 5 2.26 4.37 18.72
N TYR A 6 3.00 3.45 19.35
CA TYR A 6 4.44 3.61 19.55
C TYR A 6 5.19 3.69 18.21
N GLY A 7 4.93 2.79 17.26
CA GLY A 7 5.57 2.80 15.95
C GLY A 7 5.32 4.09 15.17
N LEU A 8 4.06 4.55 15.13
CA LEU A 8 3.69 5.82 14.49
C LEU A 8 4.33 7.02 15.17
N GLN A 9 4.41 7.04 16.50
CA GLN A 9 5.11 8.11 17.23
C GLN A 9 6.62 8.06 17.00
N PHE A 10 7.22 6.88 16.98
CA PHE A 10 8.65 6.67 16.78
C PHE A 10 9.10 7.17 15.40
N LEU A 11 8.32 6.89 14.36
CA LEU A 11 8.57 7.40 13.00
C LEU A 11 8.23 8.89 12.88
N GLY A 12 7.15 9.35 13.51
CA GLY A 12 6.81 10.79 13.55
C GLY A 12 7.94 11.65 14.13
N LYS A 13 8.58 11.20 15.22
CA LYS A 13 9.77 11.87 15.80
C LYS A 13 10.98 11.92 14.85
N ARG A 14 10.99 11.14 13.76
CA ARG A 14 12.04 11.11 12.72
C ARG A 14 11.62 11.84 11.44
N GLY A 15 10.54 12.63 11.51
CA GLY A 15 10.04 13.44 10.41
C GLY A 15 9.37 12.62 9.32
N TYR A 16 8.73 11.49 9.66
CA TYR A 16 7.85 10.77 8.75
C TYR A 16 6.41 11.28 8.91
N THR A 17 5.76 11.56 7.78
CA THR A 17 4.33 11.92 7.72
C THR A 17 3.49 10.66 7.91
N LYS A 18 2.60 10.67 8.90
CA LYS A 18 1.70 9.54 9.16
C LYS A 18 0.62 9.49 8.07
N ILE A 19 0.40 8.32 7.50
CA ILE A 19 -0.63 8.11 6.48
C ILE A 19 -1.35 6.79 6.73
N GLN A 20 -2.68 6.84 6.80
CA GLN A 20 -3.51 5.65 6.75
C GLN A 20 -3.93 5.43 5.30
N THR A 21 -3.65 4.24 4.77
CA THR A 21 -3.90 3.94 3.37
C THR A 21 -5.25 3.24 3.18
N PRO A 22 -5.86 3.32 1.98
CA PRO A 22 -6.98 2.45 1.65
C PRO A 22 -6.57 0.98 1.72
N TYR A 23 -7.52 0.09 2.01
CA TYR A 23 -7.25 -1.35 2.12
C TYR A 23 -7.36 -2.09 0.79
N PHE A 24 -7.85 -1.42 -0.26
CA PHE A 24 -7.95 -1.97 -1.60
C PHE A 24 -7.51 -0.95 -2.64
N MET A 25 -7.05 -1.45 -3.77
CA MET A 25 -6.68 -0.65 -4.94
C MET A 25 -7.32 -1.22 -6.19
N CYS A 26 -7.67 -0.36 -7.13
CA CYS A 26 -8.10 -0.76 -8.46
C CYS A 26 -6.96 -1.51 -9.18
N ARG A 27 -7.32 -2.46 -10.05
CA ARG A 27 -6.38 -3.33 -10.77
C ARG A 27 -5.29 -2.56 -11.50
N ASP A 28 -5.66 -1.46 -12.16
CA ASP A 28 -4.79 -0.58 -12.93
C ASP A 28 -3.71 0.08 -12.08
N MET A 29 -4.05 0.53 -10.86
CA MET A 29 -3.07 1.09 -9.92
C MET A 29 -2.24 0.01 -9.23
N MET A 30 -2.86 -1.12 -8.90
CA MET A 30 -2.13 -2.27 -8.36
C MET A 30 -1.06 -2.76 -9.36
N ALA A 31 -1.38 -2.77 -10.66
CA ALA A 31 -0.47 -3.27 -11.70
C ALA A 31 0.78 -2.42 -11.88
N LYS A 32 0.72 -1.14 -11.48
CA LYS A 32 1.87 -0.23 -11.50
C LYS A 32 2.82 -0.44 -10.32
N THR A 33 2.38 -1.14 -9.27
CA THR A 33 3.12 -1.24 -8.00
C THR A 33 3.39 -2.69 -7.56
N ALA A 34 2.64 -3.66 -8.08
CA ALA A 34 2.80 -5.09 -7.83
C ALA A 34 3.36 -5.81 -9.07
N GLN A 35 4.15 -6.86 -8.84
CA GLN A 35 4.60 -7.74 -9.90
C GLN A 35 3.48 -8.70 -10.33
N LEU A 36 3.52 -9.17 -11.58
CA LEU A 36 2.47 -10.04 -12.14
C LEU A 36 2.29 -11.33 -11.33
N SER A 37 3.37 -11.91 -10.81
CA SER A 37 3.34 -13.12 -9.96
C SER A 37 2.61 -12.91 -8.62
N GLN A 38 2.64 -11.69 -8.07
CA GLN A 38 2.00 -11.38 -6.79
C GLN A 38 0.46 -11.42 -6.88
N TYR A 39 -0.11 -11.29 -8.08
CA TYR A 39 -1.57 -11.36 -8.27
C TYR A 39 -2.16 -12.71 -7.88
N ASP A 40 -1.51 -13.78 -8.30
CA ASP A 40 -1.99 -15.13 -8.07
C ASP A 40 -1.61 -15.61 -6.67
N GLU A 41 -0.39 -15.28 -6.23
CA GLU A 41 0.20 -15.83 -5.01
C GLU A 41 -0.12 -15.05 -3.73
N GLU A 42 -0.26 -13.72 -3.80
CA GLU A 42 -0.34 -12.85 -2.63
C GLU A 42 -1.66 -12.07 -2.51
N LEU A 43 -2.27 -11.64 -3.62
CA LEU A 43 -3.35 -10.64 -3.61
C LEU A 43 -4.76 -11.24 -3.61
N TYR A 44 -5.59 -10.87 -2.64
CA TYR A 44 -7.03 -11.16 -2.66
C TYR A 44 -7.78 -10.23 -3.61
N LYS A 45 -8.50 -10.80 -4.57
CA LYS A 45 -9.41 -10.08 -5.46
C LYS A 45 -10.74 -9.83 -4.74
N ILE A 46 -11.23 -8.60 -4.80
CA ILE A 46 -12.57 -8.22 -4.36
C ILE A 46 -13.45 -8.07 -5.60
N SER A 47 -14.58 -8.76 -5.60
CA SER A 47 -15.66 -8.57 -6.57
C SER A 47 -16.96 -8.26 -5.83
N GLY A 48 -17.75 -7.32 -6.35
CA GLY A 48 -19.07 -6.97 -5.85
C GLY A 48 -20.05 -6.79 -7.01
N ASP A 49 -21.32 -7.09 -6.77
CA ASP A 49 -22.37 -6.93 -7.78
C ASP A 49 -22.56 -5.45 -8.11
N GLY A 50 -22.16 -5.04 -9.32
CA GLY A 50 -22.33 -3.69 -9.85
C GLY A 50 -21.05 -2.85 -9.97
N ASP A 51 -19.92 -3.32 -9.44
CA ASP A 51 -18.63 -2.66 -9.65
C ASP A 51 -18.02 -3.14 -10.99
N SER A 52 -17.88 -2.22 -11.95
CA SER A 52 -17.25 -2.51 -13.26
C SER A 52 -15.73 -2.67 -13.20
N TYR A 53 -15.12 -2.61 -12.00
CA TYR A 53 -13.67 -2.55 -11.82
C TYR A 53 -13.19 -3.60 -10.82
N ASP A 54 -12.26 -4.45 -11.28
CA ASP A 54 -11.50 -5.36 -10.44
C ASP A 54 -10.72 -4.57 -9.36
N LYS A 55 -10.90 -4.93 -8.08
CA LYS A 55 -10.15 -4.37 -6.94
C LYS A 55 -9.38 -5.49 -6.23
N TYR A 56 -8.27 -5.14 -5.62
CA TYR A 56 -7.43 -6.07 -4.86
C TYR A 56 -7.14 -5.51 -3.47
N LEU A 57 -7.21 -6.36 -2.44
CA LEU A 57 -6.73 -6.00 -1.10
C LEU A 57 -5.21 -5.78 -1.12
N ILE A 58 -4.74 -4.84 -0.32
CA ILE A 58 -3.31 -4.53 -0.26
C ILE A 58 -2.54 -5.58 0.56
N ALA A 59 -1.39 -5.99 0.02
CA ALA A 59 -0.40 -6.79 0.73
C ALA A 59 0.43 -5.95 1.73
N THR A 60 0.49 -4.64 1.53
CA THR A 60 1.27 -3.71 2.36
C THR A 60 0.82 -2.28 2.06
N SER A 61 0.96 -1.37 3.04
CA SER A 61 0.73 0.06 2.84
C SER A 61 1.67 0.67 1.78
N GLU A 62 2.78 0.01 1.44
CA GLU A 62 3.69 0.44 0.37
C GLU A 62 2.98 0.63 -0.98
N LYS A 63 2.11 -0.32 -1.39
CA LYS A 63 1.43 -0.27 -2.69
C LYS A 63 0.59 1.00 -2.87
N PRO A 64 -0.32 1.34 -1.94
CA PRO A 64 -1.09 2.58 -2.07
C PRO A 64 -0.24 3.83 -1.86
N ILE A 65 0.82 3.81 -1.03
CA ILE A 65 1.72 4.97 -0.88
C ILE A 65 2.50 5.24 -2.17
N SER A 66 2.98 4.19 -2.85
CA SER A 66 3.66 4.31 -4.14
C SER A 66 2.72 4.83 -5.22
N ALA A 67 1.48 4.30 -5.27
CA ALA A 67 0.46 4.76 -6.22
C ALA A 67 -0.09 6.16 -5.89
N PHE A 68 0.02 6.64 -4.66
CA PHE A 68 -0.47 7.96 -4.25
C PHE A 68 0.12 9.10 -5.08
N HIS A 69 1.36 8.92 -5.55
CA HIS A 69 2.10 9.89 -6.36
C HIS A 69 2.08 9.56 -7.87
N SER A 70 1.21 8.66 -8.35
CA SER A 70 1.26 8.12 -9.72
C SER A 70 1.12 9.14 -10.84
N SER A 71 0.64 10.34 -10.53
CA SER A 71 0.41 11.42 -11.49
C SER A 71 1.01 12.74 -11.00
N GLU A 72 1.91 12.68 -10.02
CA GLU A 72 2.57 13.86 -9.47
C GLU A 72 3.95 14.06 -10.11
N TRP A 73 4.29 15.32 -10.37
CA TRP A 73 5.60 15.73 -10.83
C TRP A 73 6.22 16.72 -9.84
N PHE A 74 7.41 16.42 -9.33
CA PHE A 74 8.12 17.29 -8.39
C PHE A 74 8.96 18.34 -9.13
N GLU A 75 8.36 19.49 -9.46
CA GLU A 75 9.02 20.59 -10.18
C GLU A 75 10.26 21.12 -9.44
N LYS A 76 10.23 21.12 -8.11
CA LYS A 76 11.33 21.56 -7.24
C LYS A 76 11.78 20.43 -6.33
N SER A 77 12.30 19.37 -6.92
CA SER A 77 12.69 18.14 -6.21
C SER A 77 13.60 18.38 -5.00
N SER A 78 14.52 19.36 -5.05
CA SER A 78 15.40 19.72 -3.92
C SER A 78 14.67 20.30 -2.71
N GLU A 79 13.49 20.90 -2.90
CA GLU A 79 12.66 21.48 -1.84
C GLU A 79 11.58 20.48 -1.37
N GLN A 80 11.12 19.60 -2.28
CA GLN A 80 9.99 18.69 -2.05
C GLN A 80 10.43 17.31 -1.54
N LEU A 81 11.67 16.89 -1.78
CA LEU A 81 12.19 15.56 -1.42
C LEU A 81 13.29 15.65 -0.34
N PRO A 82 13.43 14.62 0.51
CA PRO A 82 12.68 13.37 0.52
C PRO A 82 11.30 13.48 1.19
N LEU A 83 10.28 12.91 0.55
CA LEU A 83 9.02 12.58 1.21
C LEU A 83 9.21 11.29 2.02
N LYS A 84 8.78 11.32 3.27
CA LYS A 84 8.92 10.20 4.21
C LYS A 84 7.55 9.86 4.78
N TYR A 85 7.09 8.63 4.61
CA TYR A 85 5.77 8.18 5.06
C TYR A 85 5.82 7.08 6.11
N ALA A 86 5.06 7.27 7.19
CA ALA A 86 4.76 6.23 8.17
C ALA A 86 3.37 5.65 7.82
N GLY A 87 3.37 4.65 6.94
CA GLY A 87 2.18 3.94 6.50
C GLY A 87 1.58 3.08 7.60
N TYR A 88 0.26 3.15 7.75
CA TYR A 88 -0.52 2.26 8.62
C TYR A 88 -1.69 1.65 7.85
N SER A 89 -1.74 0.31 7.83
CA SER A 89 -2.84 -0.44 7.26
C SER A 89 -2.90 -1.86 7.83
N THR A 90 -4.04 -2.51 7.65
CA THR A 90 -4.11 -3.98 7.68
C THR A 90 -3.51 -4.51 6.37
N CYS A 91 -2.74 -5.60 6.45
CA CYS A 91 -2.13 -6.27 5.30
C CYS A 91 -2.78 -7.63 5.08
N PHE A 92 -3.03 -7.99 3.83
CA PHE A 92 -3.72 -9.23 3.46
C PHE A 92 -2.84 -10.03 2.48
N HIS A 93 -2.40 -11.22 2.88
CA HIS A 93 -1.60 -12.13 2.05
C HIS A 93 -2.30 -13.48 1.91
N LYS A 94 -2.41 -13.98 0.67
CA LYS A 94 -2.96 -15.31 0.38
C LYS A 94 -2.07 -16.47 0.84
N GLU A 95 -0.76 -16.24 0.96
CA GLU A 95 0.23 -17.26 1.32
C GLU A 95 0.16 -18.52 0.44
N ALA A 96 -0.11 -18.37 -0.87
CA ALA A 96 -0.44 -19.49 -1.74
C ALA A 96 0.71 -20.51 -1.95
N GLY A 97 1.93 -20.21 -1.50
CA GLY A 97 3.08 -21.12 -1.50
C GLY A 97 3.47 -21.68 -0.12
N ALA A 98 2.76 -21.32 0.95
CA ALA A 98 3.12 -21.71 2.32
C ALA A 98 2.54 -23.07 2.75
N HIS A 99 2.01 -23.88 1.83
CA HIS A 99 1.55 -25.24 2.16
C HIS A 99 2.71 -26.09 2.72
N GLY A 100 2.68 -26.30 4.04
CA GLY A 100 3.70 -27.07 4.76
C GLY A 100 4.78 -26.26 5.47
N LYS A 101 4.61 -24.94 5.62
CA LYS A 101 5.34 -24.10 6.59
C LYS A 101 4.48 -23.76 7.80
#